data_AF-A0A3S4K1P5-F1
#
_entry.id   AF-A0A3S4K1P5-F1
#
_cell.length_a   1.000
_cell.length_b   1.000
_cell.length_c   1.000
_cell.angle_alpha   90.00
_cell.angle_beta   90.00
_cell.angle_gamma   90.00
#
_symmetry.space_group_name_H-M   'P 1'
#
loop_
_entity.id
_entity.type
_entity.pdbx_description
1 polymer ?
#
loop_
_entity_poly.entity_id
_entity_poly.type
_entity_poly.pdbx_seq_one_letter_code
_entity_poly.pdbx_strand_id
1 'polypeptide(L)'
;MKQFDSVWFLILFICSFYVYANDDLGVIDCSLRENTSCDVFLKMERNVNEVSYKVELVDTKNEKIFPYFDINETTENVTLQKYGEQYVFSKYYLDSSRAMEFIAFKYDNKALSPVRYYYIESSIDFSNNVKKWSGKKCDTSTGIIPEKKDGLLLQVASELCINKFKLAYTPNKYVGNDILFNLSEITNGVEKNNSL
;
A
#
# COMPACT_ATOMS: atom_id res chain seq x y z
N MET A 1 -61.45 -0.76 16.79
CA MET A 1 -60.18 -1.53 16.90
C MET A 1 -60.21 -2.58 15.79
N LYS A 2 -59.32 -2.66 14.81
CA LYS A 2 -58.03 -2.03 14.55
C LYS A 2 -57.99 -1.68 13.05
N GLN A 3 -57.68 -0.43 12.78
CA GLN A 3 -57.31 0.11 11.48
C GLN A 3 -55.78 0.15 11.49
N PHE A 4 -55.15 -0.04 10.31
CA PHE A 4 -53.72 0.08 10.05
C PHE A 4 -52.81 -1.03 10.59
N ASP A 5 -52.53 -2.04 9.76
CA ASP A 5 -51.26 -2.81 9.85
C ASP A 5 -50.75 -3.30 8.47
N SER A 6 -51.37 -2.92 7.36
CA SER A 6 -50.99 -3.44 6.03
C SER A 6 -50.22 -2.45 5.13
N VAL A 7 -50.01 -1.21 5.58
CA VAL A 7 -49.33 -0.17 4.76
C VAL A 7 -47.84 -0.04 5.10
N TRP A 8 -47.38 -0.63 6.21
CA TRP A 8 -46.00 -0.47 6.66
C TRP A 8 -44.99 -1.39 5.96
N PHE A 9 -45.46 -2.46 5.32
CA PHE A 9 -44.58 -3.36 4.55
C PHE A 9 -44.28 -2.89 3.13
N LEU A 10 -45.04 -1.93 2.59
CA LEU A 10 -44.83 -1.47 1.21
C LEU A 10 -43.79 -0.34 1.08
N ILE A 11 -43.48 0.36 2.18
CA ILE A 11 -42.51 1.48 2.17
C ILE A 11 -41.05 0.98 2.30
N LEU A 12 -40.85 -0.24 2.81
CA LEU A 12 -39.50 -0.81 2.95
C LEU A 12 -38.89 -1.32 1.63
N PHE A 13 -39.67 -1.44 0.55
CA PHE A 13 -39.18 -1.87 -0.77
C PHE A 13 -38.64 -0.73 -1.65
N ILE A 14 -38.76 0.52 -1.23
CA ILE A 14 -38.33 1.69 -2.03
C ILE A 14 -37.00 2.27 -1.51
N CYS A 15 -36.49 1.78 -0.38
CA CYS A 15 -35.14 2.07 0.10
C CYS A 15 -34.16 0.96 -0.29
N SER A 16 -34.27 0.45 -1.53
CA SER A 16 -33.08 -0.06 -2.22
C SER A 16 -32.14 1.12 -2.37
N PHE A 17 -31.29 1.30 -1.35
CA PHE A 17 -30.06 2.05 -1.48
C PHE A 17 -29.32 1.41 -2.66
N TYR A 18 -29.50 1.99 -3.85
CA TYR A 18 -28.51 1.98 -4.88
C TYR A 18 -27.30 2.68 -4.27
N VAL A 19 -26.55 1.93 -3.47
CA VAL A 19 -25.13 2.19 -3.31
C VAL A 19 -24.60 1.97 -4.71
N TYR A 20 -24.51 3.05 -5.48
CA TYR A 20 -23.54 3.10 -6.54
C TYR A 20 -22.23 2.73 -5.87
N ALA A 21 -21.76 1.51 -6.12
CA ALA A 21 -20.33 1.27 -6.04
C ALA A 21 -19.74 2.36 -6.92
N ASN A 22 -19.04 3.31 -6.31
CA ASN A 22 -18.33 4.33 -7.06
C ASN A 22 -17.31 3.54 -7.88
N ASP A 23 -17.60 3.40 -9.17
CA ASP A 23 -16.68 2.84 -10.16
C ASP A 23 -15.38 3.63 -10.04
N ASP A 24 -14.31 2.90 -9.73
CA ASP A 24 -12.96 3.40 -9.47
C ASP A 24 -12.85 4.49 -8.39
N LEU A 25 -12.16 4.16 -7.30
CA LEU A 25 -11.36 5.18 -6.62
C LEU A 25 -10.37 5.71 -7.66
N GLY A 26 -10.75 6.78 -8.37
CA GLY A 26 -9.98 7.32 -9.49
C GLY A 26 -8.51 7.40 -9.12
N VAL A 27 -7.70 6.56 -9.75
CA VAL A 27 -6.28 6.45 -9.44
C VAL A 27 -5.59 7.64 -10.07
N ILE A 28 -5.03 8.50 -9.24
CA ILE A 28 -4.32 9.68 -9.69
C ILE A 28 -2.83 9.41 -9.61
N ASP A 29 -2.14 9.47 -10.73
CA ASP A 29 -0.68 9.40 -10.76
C ASP A 29 -0.09 10.75 -10.29
N CYS A 30 0.66 10.70 -9.20
CA CYS A 30 1.36 11.83 -8.58
C CYS A 30 2.88 11.77 -8.81
N SER A 31 3.33 10.97 -9.78
CA SER A 31 4.74 10.85 -10.16
C SER A 31 5.26 12.09 -10.89
N LEU A 32 4.37 12.93 -11.45
CA LEU A 32 4.70 14.18 -12.14
C LEU A 32 3.98 15.37 -11.48
N ARG A 33 4.65 16.53 -11.42
CA ARG A 33 4.16 17.77 -10.76
C ARG A 33 2.96 18.44 -11.42
N GLU A 34 2.47 17.90 -12.52
CA GLU A 34 1.45 18.55 -13.35
C GLU A 34 0.02 18.29 -12.83
N ASN A 35 -0.14 17.39 -11.86
CA ASN A 35 -1.46 17.04 -11.35
C ASN A 35 -1.87 17.90 -10.14
N THR A 36 -2.85 18.79 -10.34
CA THR A 36 -3.42 19.66 -9.30
C THR A 36 -4.20 18.91 -8.21
N SER A 37 -4.48 17.62 -8.42
CA SER A 37 -5.15 16.77 -7.43
C SER A 37 -4.18 16.14 -6.43
N CYS A 38 -2.87 16.35 -6.59
CA CYS A 38 -1.82 15.83 -5.71
C CYS A 38 -1.20 16.95 -4.86
N ASP A 39 -0.98 16.64 -3.59
CA ASP A 39 -0.30 17.51 -2.62
C ASP A 39 1.12 17.00 -2.30
N VAL A 40 1.38 15.75 -2.67
CA VAL A 40 2.66 15.04 -2.55
C VAL A 40 3.08 14.56 -3.93
N PHE A 41 4.36 14.74 -4.25
CA PHE A 41 4.94 14.39 -5.53
C PHE A 41 6.20 13.56 -5.35
N LEU A 42 6.46 12.74 -6.36
CA LEU A 42 7.71 12.00 -6.47
C LEU A 42 8.77 12.91 -7.14
N LYS A 43 9.87 13.18 -6.42
CA LYS A 43 11.02 13.92 -6.93
C LYS A 43 12.15 12.94 -7.23
N MET A 44 12.52 12.83 -8.50
CA MET A 44 13.64 11.99 -8.95
C MET A 44 14.89 12.83 -9.18
N GLU A 45 16.02 12.40 -8.64
CA GLU A 45 17.34 12.99 -8.86
C GLU A 45 18.26 11.92 -9.44
N ARG A 46 18.67 12.10 -10.69
CA ARG A 46 19.58 11.17 -11.39
C ARG A 46 20.97 11.78 -11.49
N ASN A 47 21.98 11.04 -11.04
CA ASN A 47 23.37 11.38 -11.31
C ASN A 47 23.76 10.84 -12.69
N VAL A 48 24.44 11.65 -13.52
CA VAL A 48 24.77 11.30 -14.92
C VAL A 48 25.65 10.05 -15.01
N ASN A 49 26.41 9.75 -13.94
CA ASN A 49 27.35 8.64 -13.88
C ASN A 49 26.83 7.41 -13.13
N GLU A 50 25.59 7.42 -12.64
CA GLU A 50 25.03 6.34 -11.84
C GLU A 50 23.87 5.64 -12.56
N VAL A 51 23.80 4.32 -12.36
CA VAL A 51 22.74 3.46 -12.90
C VAL A 51 21.46 3.62 -12.07
N SER A 52 21.59 3.97 -10.79
CA SER A 52 20.50 4.26 -9.90
C SER A 52 20.13 5.74 -9.87
N TYR A 53 18.94 6.05 -9.35
CA TYR A 53 18.49 7.40 -9.10
C TYR A 53 17.86 7.50 -7.72
N LYS A 54 17.98 8.68 -7.12
CA LYS A 54 17.41 8.99 -5.81
C LYS A 54 15.97 9.45 -5.97
N VAL A 55 15.13 9.02 -5.04
CA VAL A 55 13.70 9.32 -5.01
C VAL A 55 13.33 9.95 -3.66
N GLU A 56 12.68 11.09 -3.69
CA GLU A 56 12.16 11.78 -2.52
C GLU A 56 10.66 12.04 -2.67
N LEU A 57 9.92 11.96 -1.57
CA LEU A 57 8.53 12.43 -1.53
C LEU A 57 8.52 13.86 -0.99
N VAL A 58 7.98 14.79 -1.80
CA VAL A 58 7.97 16.22 -1.49
C VAL A 58 6.57 16.81 -1.61
N ASP A 59 6.29 17.85 -0.85
CA ASP A 59 5.03 18.59 -0.94
C ASP A 59 5.02 19.59 -2.12
N THR A 60 3.91 20.32 -2.27
CA THR A 60 3.74 21.39 -3.27
C THR A 60 4.79 22.51 -3.17
N LYS A 61 5.45 22.67 -2.02
CA LYS A 61 6.51 23.66 -1.75
C LYS A 61 7.92 23.07 -1.88
N ASN A 62 8.05 21.82 -2.35
CA ASN A 62 9.31 21.09 -2.45
C ASN A 62 9.96 20.78 -1.07
N GLU A 63 9.18 20.80 0.01
CA GLU A 63 9.59 20.34 1.34
C GLU A 63 9.45 18.82 1.42
N LYS A 64 10.42 18.12 2.02
CA LYS A 64 10.35 16.66 2.16
C LYS A 64 9.25 16.28 3.16
N ILE A 65 8.42 15.31 2.81
CA ILE A 65 7.38 14.80 3.72
C ILE A 65 7.89 13.70 4.66
N PHE A 66 8.99 13.04 4.27
CA PHE A 66 9.74 12.09 5.09
C PHE A 66 11.19 12.56 5.22
N PRO A 67 11.87 12.27 6.34
CA PRO A 67 13.30 12.54 6.47
C PRO A 67 14.17 11.60 5.61
N TYR A 68 13.58 10.57 5.01
CA TYR A 68 14.24 9.54 4.21
C TYR A 68 14.02 9.75 2.71
N PHE A 69 15.01 9.33 1.93
CA PHE A 69 14.90 9.13 0.48
C PHE A 69 14.95 7.64 0.18
N ASP A 70 14.62 7.25 -1.05
CA ASP A 70 14.87 5.91 -1.55
C ASP A 70 15.87 5.95 -2.72
N ILE A 71 16.49 4.81 -3.02
CA ILE A 71 17.33 4.62 -4.19
C ILE A 71 16.64 3.59 -5.07
N ASN A 72 16.49 3.90 -6.35
CA ASN A 72 15.91 3.00 -7.32
C ASN A 72 16.94 2.64 -8.40
N GLU A 73 17.10 1.36 -8.66
CA GLU A 73 17.95 0.77 -9.70
C GLU A 73 17.19 0.56 -11.01
N THR A 74 17.88 0.17 -12.08
CA THR A 74 17.27 -0.05 -13.40
C THR A 74 16.33 -1.26 -13.48
N THR A 75 16.47 -2.21 -12.56
CA THR A 75 15.60 -3.39 -12.41
C THR A 75 14.39 -3.11 -11.51
N GLU A 76 14.22 -1.87 -11.08
CA GLU A 76 13.20 -1.46 -10.13
C GLU A 76 12.36 -0.34 -10.74
N ASN A 77 11.08 -0.27 -10.38
CA ASN A 77 10.20 0.83 -10.78
C ASN A 77 9.53 1.44 -9.55
N VAL A 78 9.50 2.76 -9.46
CA VAL A 78 8.79 3.49 -8.40
C VAL A 78 7.59 4.25 -8.95
N THR A 79 6.53 4.30 -8.16
CA THR A 79 5.32 5.05 -8.47
C THR A 79 4.78 5.73 -7.22
N LEU A 80 4.11 6.87 -7.40
CA LEU A 80 3.31 7.49 -6.36
C LEU A 80 1.89 7.68 -6.88
N GLN A 81 0.92 7.02 -6.25
CA GLN A 81 -0.48 7.08 -6.64
C GLN A 81 -1.35 7.60 -5.49
N LYS A 82 -2.41 8.33 -5.82
CA LYS A 82 -3.42 8.80 -4.86
C LYS A 82 -4.76 8.13 -5.14
N TYR A 83 -5.33 7.53 -4.10
CA TYR A 83 -6.62 6.85 -4.05
C TYR A 83 -7.52 7.59 -3.05
N GLY A 84 -8.35 8.52 -3.55
CA GLY A 84 -9.07 9.45 -2.67
C GLY A 84 -8.09 10.30 -1.86
N GLU A 85 -8.06 10.13 -0.54
CA GLU A 85 -7.13 10.84 0.36
C GLU A 85 -5.81 10.09 0.62
N GLN A 86 -5.72 8.83 0.18
CA GLN A 86 -4.60 7.96 0.52
C GLN A 86 -3.55 7.97 -0.59
N TYR A 87 -2.32 8.29 -0.23
CA TYR A 87 -1.15 8.12 -1.09
C TYR A 87 -0.56 6.73 -0.90
N VAL A 88 -0.06 6.17 -2.00
CA VAL A 88 0.62 4.90 -2.07
C VAL A 88 1.92 5.09 -2.84
N PHE A 89 3.05 5.05 -2.13
CA PHE A 89 4.38 5.02 -2.72
C PHE A 89 4.83 3.57 -2.86
N SER A 90 4.96 3.10 -4.10
CA SER A 90 5.28 1.70 -4.40
C SER A 90 6.60 1.57 -5.13
N LYS A 91 7.34 0.53 -4.79
CA LYS A 91 8.54 0.05 -5.49
C LYS A 91 8.32 -1.38 -5.94
N TYR A 92 8.51 -1.62 -7.23
CA TYR A 92 8.36 -2.91 -7.88
C TYR A 92 9.73 -3.45 -8.24
N TYR A 93 10.00 -4.71 -7.87
CA TYR A 93 11.20 -5.43 -8.24
C TYR A 93 10.91 -6.28 -9.47
N LEU A 94 11.57 -5.98 -10.59
CA LEU A 94 11.33 -6.63 -11.89
C LEU A 94 12.16 -7.92 -12.06
N ASP A 95 12.75 -8.42 -10.98
CA ASP A 95 13.49 -9.67 -10.95
C ASP A 95 12.55 -10.91 -10.96
N SER A 96 13.13 -12.10 -10.80
CA SER A 96 12.38 -13.36 -10.82
C SER A 96 11.40 -13.51 -9.65
N SER A 97 11.57 -12.77 -8.55
CA SER A 97 10.67 -12.80 -7.40
C SER A 97 9.35 -12.04 -7.65
N ARG A 98 9.37 -11.07 -8.57
CA ARG A 98 8.28 -10.11 -8.80
C ARG A 98 7.74 -9.54 -7.48
N ALA A 99 8.65 -9.17 -6.58
CA ALA A 99 8.30 -8.54 -5.32
C ALA A 99 7.81 -7.10 -5.52
N MET A 100 7.01 -6.63 -4.59
CA MET A 100 6.59 -5.24 -4.48
C MET A 100 6.56 -4.84 -3.01
N GLU A 101 7.09 -3.65 -2.74
CA GLU A 101 7.01 -2.98 -1.45
C GLU A 101 6.30 -1.65 -1.61
N PHE A 102 5.45 -1.30 -0.66
CA PHE A 102 4.83 0.01 -0.68
C PHE A 102 4.48 0.51 0.71
N ILE A 103 4.45 1.83 0.85
CA ILE A 103 3.87 2.50 2.00
C ILE A 103 2.57 3.20 1.62
N ALA A 104 1.61 3.17 2.52
CA ALA A 104 0.35 3.89 2.42
C ALA A 104 0.25 4.90 3.56
N PHE A 105 -0.13 6.13 3.21
CA PHE A 105 -0.25 7.25 4.15
C PHE A 105 -1.24 8.30 3.62
N LYS A 106 -1.72 9.18 4.49
CA LYS A 106 -2.41 10.41 4.12
C LYS A 106 -1.51 11.60 4.44
N TYR A 107 -1.71 12.67 3.69
CA TYR A 107 -1.01 13.93 3.89
C TYR A 107 -2.02 15.06 3.71
N ASP A 108 -2.32 15.76 4.81
CA ASP A 108 -3.25 16.89 4.82
C ASP A 108 -2.67 18.00 5.69
N ASN A 109 -2.71 19.25 5.21
CA ASN A 109 -2.24 20.43 5.95
C ASN A 109 -0.85 20.27 6.60
N LYS A 110 0.08 19.62 5.89
CA LYS A 110 1.44 19.27 6.36
C LYS A 110 1.51 18.23 7.50
N ALA A 111 0.39 17.61 7.85
CA ALA A 111 0.35 16.51 8.79
C ALA A 111 0.35 15.17 8.07
N LEU A 112 1.28 14.29 8.46
CA LEU A 112 1.35 12.91 7.96
C LEU A 112 0.51 12.00 8.86
N SER A 113 -0.31 11.15 8.27
CA SER A 113 -1.00 10.09 9.03
C SER A 113 -0.04 8.97 9.44
N PRO A 114 -0.48 8.07 10.33
CA PRO A 114 0.12 6.75 10.48
C PRO A 114 0.46 6.10 9.13
N VAL A 115 1.69 5.60 9.01
CA VAL A 115 2.18 4.92 7.82
C VAL A 115 2.00 3.42 7.97
N ARG A 116 1.43 2.80 6.93
CA ARG A 116 1.38 1.35 6.80
C ARG A 116 2.34 0.89 5.74
N TYR A 117 3.14 -0.11 6.06
CA TYR A 117 4.03 -0.75 5.11
C TYR A 117 3.46 -2.10 4.64
N TYR A 118 3.68 -2.40 3.38
CA TYR A 118 3.28 -3.65 2.75
C TYR A 118 4.45 -4.23 1.98
N TYR A 119 4.59 -5.55 2.06
CA TYR A 119 5.51 -6.34 1.25
C TYR A 119 4.73 -7.51 0.65
N ILE A 120 4.77 -7.66 -0.66
CA ILE A 120 4.15 -8.76 -1.38
C ILE A 120 5.22 -9.36 -2.30
N GLU A 121 5.32 -10.68 -2.31
CA GLU A 121 6.22 -11.39 -3.21
C GLU A 121 5.53 -12.58 -3.86
N SER A 122 6.13 -13.04 -4.95
CA SER A 122 5.80 -14.33 -5.52
C SER A 122 6.98 -15.28 -5.47
N SER A 123 6.70 -16.55 -5.23
CA SER A 123 7.68 -17.62 -5.25
C SER A 123 7.17 -18.79 -6.08
N ILE A 124 8.08 -19.60 -6.62
CA ILE A 124 7.74 -20.83 -7.32
C ILE A 124 8.00 -21.99 -6.37
N ASP A 125 6.96 -22.72 -6.02
CA ASP A 125 7.11 -24.03 -5.40
C ASP A 125 7.43 -25.05 -6.49
N PHE A 126 8.72 -25.32 -6.69
CA PHE A 126 9.19 -26.26 -7.72
C PHE A 126 8.72 -27.69 -7.48
N SER A 127 8.45 -28.08 -6.23
CA SER A 127 8.00 -29.44 -5.92
C SER A 127 6.58 -29.68 -6.44
N ASN A 128 5.74 -28.65 -6.43
CA ASN A 128 4.35 -28.72 -6.89
C ASN A 128 4.11 -28.01 -8.23
N ASN A 129 5.12 -27.33 -8.77
CA ASN A 129 5.05 -26.46 -9.94
C ASN A 129 3.94 -25.38 -9.84
N VAL A 130 3.75 -24.81 -8.65
CA VAL A 130 2.74 -23.78 -8.38
C VAL A 130 3.41 -22.46 -8.02
N LYS A 131 2.96 -21.37 -8.65
CA LYS A 131 3.34 -20.02 -8.26
C LYS A 131 2.56 -19.58 -7.04
N LYS A 132 3.25 -19.36 -5.93
CA LYS A 132 2.69 -18.87 -4.66
C LYS A 132 2.83 -17.37 -4.56
N TRP A 133 1.86 -16.75 -3.91
CA TRP A 133 1.91 -15.35 -3.51
C TRP A 133 1.70 -15.25 -2.02
N SER A 134 2.43 -14.34 -1.39
CA SER A 134 2.33 -14.06 0.03
C SER A 134 2.65 -12.61 0.28
N GLY A 135 2.10 -12.05 1.35
CA GLY A 135 2.51 -10.73 1.78
C GLY A 135 2.34 -10.51 3.27
N LYS A 136 2.83 -9.36 3.72
CA LYS A 136 2.65 -8.85 5.06
C LYS A 136 2.24 -7.38 5.00
N LYS A 137 1.39 -6.99 5.93
CA LYS A 137 1.03 -5.61 6.24
C LYS A 137 1.54 -5.32 7.64
N CYS A 138 2.31 -4.24 7.77
CA CYS A 138 2.95 -3.86 9.01
C CYS A 138 2.59 -2.43 9.39
N ASP A 139 2.27 -2.26 10.67
CA ASP A 139 1.89 -0.98 11.27
C ASP A 139 2.40 -0.92 12.71
N THR A 140 2.37 0.26 13.32
CA THR A 140 2.63 0.47 14.74
C THR A 140 1.44 1.11 15.42
N SER A 141 1.29 0.91 16.72
CA SER A 141 0.25 1.58 17.51
C SER A 141 0.35 3.12 17.45
N THR A 142 1.55 3.65 17.19
CA THR A 142 1.78 5.09 16.99
C THR A 142 1.67 5.52 15.53
N GLY A 143 1.78 4.60 14.58
CA GLY A 143 1.81 4.88 13.14
C GLY A 143 3.10 5.54 12.64
N ILE A 144 4.10 5.69 13.50
CA ILE A 144 5.33 6.42 13.21
C ILE A 144 6.38 5.44 12.67
N ILE A 145 6.99 5.79 11.53
CA ILE A 145 8.16 5.08 11.01
C ILE A 145 9.33 5.27 11.99
N PRO A 146 10.04 4.19 12.41
CA PRO A 146 11.17 4.31 13.33
C PRO A 146 12.26 5.27 12.82
N GLU A 147 12.84 6.07 13.72
CA GLU A 147 13.96 6.91 13.34
C GLU A 147 15.23 6.08 13.12
N LYS A 148 15.80 6.15 11.91
CA LYS A 148 17.09 5.52 11.60
C LYS A 148 18.01 6.48 10.88
N LYS A 149 19.28 6.53 11.31
CA LYS A 149 20.29 7.33 10.62
C LYS A 149 20.64 6.67 9.28
N ASP A 150 20.69 7.47 8.21
CA ASP A 150 21.13 7.06 6.87
C ASP A 150 20.30 5.91 6.24
N GLY A 151 19.04 5.72 6.69
CA GLY A 151 18.16 4.68 6.16
C GLY A 151 17.39 5.11 4.90
N LEU A 152 17.10 4.14 4.03
CA LEU A 152 16.21 4.34 2.87
C LEU A 152 14.73 4.23 3.28
N LEU A 153 13.85 4.98 2.63
CA LEU A 153 12.44 5.10 3.03
C LEU A 153 11.74 3.75 3.20
N LEU A 154 11.76 2.87 2.19
CA LEU A 154 11.12 1.56 2.29
C LEU A 154 11.88 0.61 3.22
N GLN A 155 13.21 0.72 3.30
CA GLN A 155 14.00 -0.06 4.24
C GLN A 155 13.62 0.25 5.69
N VAL A 156 13.52 1.54 6.04
CA VAL A 156 13.11 1.95 7.39
C VAL A 156 11.64 1.59 7.64
N ALA A 157 10.77 1.75 6.66
CA ALA A 157 9.37 1.33 6.77
C ALA A 157 9.23 -0.19 6.98
N SER A 158 10.10 -1.02 6.39
CA SER A 158 10.11 -2.47 6.61
C SER A 158 10.35 -2.86 8.09
N GLU A 159 11.01 -2.00 8.87
CA GLU A 159 11.27 -2.23 10.28
C GLU A 159 9.98 -2.18 11.13
N LEU A 160 8.87 -1.66 10.59
CA LEU A 160 7.54 -1.82 11.19
C LEU A 160 7.15 -3.30 11.37
N CYS A 161 7.68 -4.18 10.51
CA CYS A 161 7.50 -5.62 10.64
C CYS A 161 8.49 -6.29 11.61
N ILE A 162 9.47 -5.56 12.16
CA ILE A 162 10.66 -6.09 12.85
C ILE A 162 11.27 -7.23 12.04
N ASN A 163 11.79 -6.98 10.82
CA ASN A 163 12.53 -7.84 9.84
C ASN A 163 12.91 -9.32 10.17
N LYS A 164 12.07 -10.03 10.90
CA LYS A 164 12.27 -11.34 11.53
C LYS A 164 11.12 -12.27 11.20
N PHE A 165 9.96 -11.72 10.82
CA PHE A 165 8.84 -12.52 10.35
C PHE A 165 9.07 -12.94 8.90
N LYS A 166 9.30 -14.25 8.74
CA LYS A 166 9.17 -14.90 7.44
C LYS A 166 7.70 -14.86 7.04
N LEU A 167 7.45 -14.70 5.75
CA LEU A 167 6.10 -14.73 5.22
C LEU A 167 5.45 -16.08 5.48
N ALA A 168 4.22 -16.05 6.01
CA ALA A 168 3.43 -17.24 6.16
C ALA A 168 2.84 -17.62 4.79
N TYR A 169 3.24 -18.78 4.26
CA TYR A 169 2.68 -19.29 3.00
C TYR A 169 1.48 -20.18 3.29
N THR A 170 0.28 -19.61 3.15
CA THR A 170 -0.95 -20.40 3.03
C THR A 170 -1.22 -20.71 1.56
N PRO A 171 -1.87 -21.83 1.23
CA PRO A 171 -2.27 -22.11 -0.15
C PRO A 171 -3.08 -20.96 -0.76
N ASN A 172 -2.65 -20.49 -1.93
CA ASN A 172 -3.37 -19.49 -2.71
C ASN A 172 -4.71 -20.07 -3.22
N LYS A 173 -5.76 -19.25 -3.23
CA LYS A 173 -7.02 -19.58 -3.89
C LYS A 173 -7.09 -18.84 -5.23
N TYR A 174 -7.52 -19.54 -6.28
CA TYR A 174 -7.63 -18.99 -7.62
C TYR A 174 -9.11 -18.88 -8.01
N VAL A 175 -9.51 -17.71 -8.50
CA VAL A 175 -10.87 -17.46 -9.02
C VAL A 175 -10.71 -16.86 -10.42
N GLY A 176 -10.84 -17.70 -11.45
CA GLY A 176 -10.47 -17.29 -12.81
C GLY A 176 -8.98 -16.94 -12.88
N ASN A 177 -8.66 -15.71 -13.29
CA ASN A 177 -7.29 -15.18 -13.33
C ASN A 177 -6.87 -14.51 -12.01
N ASP A 178 -7.80 -14.36 -11.06
CA ASP A 178 -7.54 -13.68 -9.80
C ASP A 178 -6.89 -14.62 -8.80
N ILE A 179 -5.95 -14.08 -8.03
CA ILE A 179 -5.22 -14.80 -6.99
C ILE A 179 -5.58 -14.19 -5.65
N LEU A 180 -6.19 -14.98 -4.79
CA LEU A 180 -6.46 -14.64 -3.40
C LEU A 180 -5.37 -15.29 -2.54
N PHE A 181 -4.71 -14.47 -1.74
CA PHE A 181 -3.59 -14.89 -0.89
C PHE A 181 -3.68 -14.27 0.49
N ASN A 182 -3.03 -14.89 1.47
CA ASN A 182 -3.01 -14.39 2.83
C ASN A 182 -2.04 -13.22 2.98
N LEU A 183 -2.47 -12.23 3.76
CA LEU A 183 -1.67 -11.08 4.14
C LEU A 183 -1.46 -11.12 5.65
N SER A 184 -0.26 -11.50 6.10
CA SER A 184 0.07 -11.49 7.54
C SER A 184 -0.03 -10.07 8.08
N GLU A 185 -0.85 -9.87 9.11
CA GLU A 185 -0.99 -8.57 9.78
C GLU A 185 -0.01 -8.51 10.96
N ILE A 186 0.90 -7.55 10.95
CA ILE A 186 1.91 -7.36 11.98
C ILE A 186 1.70 -5.99 12.61
N THR A 187 1.55 -5.93 13.94
CA THR A 187 1.42 -4.68 14.68
C THR A 187 2.44 -4.63 15.80
N ASN A 188 3.22 -3.56 15.88
CA ASN A 188 4.35 -3.45 16.82
C ASN A 188 5.30 -4.66 16.73
N GLY A 189 5.46 -5.21 15.52
CA GLY A 189 6.28 -6.40 15.28
C GLY A 189 5.77 -7.69 15.92
N VAL A 190 4.47 -7.79 16.18
CA VAL A 190 3.83 -9.05 16.58
C VAL A 190 2.84 -9.42 15.48
N GLU A 191 2.98 -10.63 14.94
CA GLU A 191 1.99 -11.17 14.01
C GLU A 191 0.68 -11.41 14.75
N LYS A 192 -0.39 -10.80 14.24
CA LYS A 192 -1.73 -11.02 14.74
C LYS A 192 -2.18 -12.37 14.22
N ASN A 193 -2.20 -13.36 15.10
CA ASN A 193 -2.81 -14.65 14.79
C ASN A 193 -4.28 -14.41 14.50
N ASN A 194 -4.66 -14.47 13.22
CA ASN A 194 -6.05 -14.63 12.83
C ASN A 194 -6.41 -16.09 13.11
N SER A 195 -6.67 -16.41 14.37
CA SER A 195 -7.41 -17.62 14.72
C SER A 195 -8.80 -17.48 14.10
N LEU A 196 -9.01 -18.19 12.99
CA LEU A 196 -10.32 -18.63 12.52
C LEU A 196 -10.83 -19.74 13.44
#